data_AF-A0A813I865-F1
#
_entry.id   AF-A0A813I865-F1
#
_cell.length_a   1.000
_cell.length_b   1.000
_cell.length_c   1.000
_cell.angle_alpha   90.00
_cell.angle_beta   90.00
_cell.angle_gamma   90.00
#
_symmetry.space_group_name_H-M   'P 1'
#
loop_
_entity.id
_entity.type
_entity.pdbx_description
1 polymer ?
#
loop_
_entity_poly.entity_id
_entity_poly.type
_entity_poly.pdbx_seq_one_letter_code
_entity_poly.pdbx_strand_id
1 'polypeptide(L)'
;MPNFTVDQIRTIMDKTDQIRSMSVIAHVDHGKSTLTDSLICKAGIISAKAAGDARFTDTRADEQERGVTIKSTGVSLYFEYDEGEGAGLTPHLINLIDSPGHVDFSSEVTAALRITDGAMVVVDCIEGCAVQTETVLRQALQERVRPVLFMNKARPLQVIIDNCSCRPGSKACFKGPDEVFSGRLLVDRRMLQMEPEDMSQPKYSRFRNAMENVNVIISTYNDVLMGDVQVDPGKGTVAFGSGLHGWGFTTERFAKIYAAKMGVEKKKMMERLWGDSFFNAKKKVWTNVMQPEGCTEPLPRAFCQFIMTPINQLMKAIMNDDKDKYEKMMLTLGIVLKGDEKALLGKPLMKRTMQIWINAADTLLAMIVTQLPSPRVAQKYRVENLYEGPMDDEAANAIRSCTADGPLMMYISKMVPTPDKGRFYAFGRVFSGTVATGQKVRIQGPFYKPGGREDLNIKNIQRTVLMMGRATEQIADVPCGNTVALVGVDQYLLKSGTLTTLENAHNIADMKYSVSPVVKVAVKPKDGKDLPKLVDGLKKLSKSDPLVVCTTEESGEHVIAGCGELHVEICLKDLRDEYAQCEFTVSDPV
;
A
#
# COMPACT_ATOMS: atom_id res chain seq x y z
N MET A 1 -15.43 -13.16 12.55
CA MET A 1 -14.67 -14.18 11.81
C MET A 1 -14.47 -13.66 10.40
N PRO A 2 -13.32 -13.93 9.76
CA PRO A 2 -13.09 -13.58 8.36
C PRO A 2 -14.19 -14.14 7.47
N ASN A 3 -14.48 -13.47 6.35
CA ASN A 3 -15.51 -13.92 5.40
C ASN A 3 -15.07 -15.10 4.52
N PHE A 4 -13.92 -15.71 4.81
CA PHE A 4 -13.29 -16.76 4.03
C PHE A 4 -12.58 -17.77 4.94
N THR A 5 -12.32 -18.96 4.38
CA THR A 5 -11.59 -20.05 5.02
C THR A 5 -10.18 -20.18 4.47
N VAL A 6 -9.28 -20.83 5.22
CA VAL A 6 -7.91 -21.10 4.77
C VAL A 6 -7.91 -22.02 3.52
N ASP A 7 -8.85 -22.96 3.45
CA ASP A 7 -9.00 -23.86 2.30
C ASP A 7 -9.37 -23.11 1.00
N GLN A 8 -10.22 -22.08 1.10
CA GLN A 8 -10.54 -21.21 -0.03
C GLN A 8 -9.29 -20.44 -0.50
N ILE A 9 -8.48 -19.92 0.43
CA ILE A 9 -7.21 -19.27 0.08
C ILE A 9 -6.29 -20.26 -0.63
N ARG A 10 -6.07 -21.44 -0.04
CA ARG A 10 -5.18 -22.47 -0.63
C ARG A 10 -5.63 -22.84 -2.04
N THR A 11 -6.93 -22.98 -2.29
CA THR A 11 -7.47 -23.33 -3.62
C THR A 11 -7.15 -22.26 -4.68
N ILE A 12 -7.14 -20.97 -4.31
CA ILE A 12 -6.83 -19.87 -5.25
C ILE A 12 -5.32 -19.71 -5.43
N MET A 13 -4.51 -20.07 -4.44
CA MET A 13 -3.05 -19.96 -4.54
C MET A 13 -2.50 -20.69 -5.78
N ASP A 14 -3.13 -21.79 -6.24
CA ASP A 14 -2.71 -22.50 -7.45
C ASP A 14 -3.04 -21.74 -8.76
N LYS A 15 -3.99 -20.80 -8.71
CA LYS A 15 -4.47 -20.04 -9.87
C LYS A 15 -3.70 -18.73 -10.00
N THR A 16 -2.52 -18.80 -10.61
CA THR A 16 -1.61 -17.65 -10.73
C THR A 16 -2.23 -16.42 -11.40
N ASP A 17 -3.18 -16.58 -12.31
CA ASP A 17 -3.87 -15.46 -12.96
C ASP A 17 -4.85 -14.71 -12.03
N GLN A 18 -5.28 -15.31 -10.91
CA GLN A 18 -6.21 -14.74 -9.93
C GLN A 18 -5.51 -14.16 -8.69
N ILE A 19 -4.17 -14.11 -8.67
CA ILE A 19 -3.40 -13.53 -7.58
C ILE A 19 -3.03 -12.08 -7.91
N ARG A 20 -3.11 -11.18 -6.94
CA ARG A 20 -2.55 -9.81 -7.01
C ARG A 20 -1.68 -9.57 -5.78
N SER A 21 -0.39 -9.36 -5.99
CA SER A 21 0.56 -9.04 -4.92
C SER A 21 0.88 -7.55 -4.98
N MET A 22 0.55 -6.80 -3.93
CA MET A 22 0.70 -5.35 -3.94
C MET A 22 1.18 -4.75 -2.62
N SER A 23 1.84 -3.60 -2.72
CA SER A 23 2.18 -2.76 -1.57
C SER A 23 1.37 -1.47 -1.57
N VAL A 24 1.13 -0.89 -0.40
CA VAL A 24 0.62 0.49 -0.29
C VAL A 24 1.78 1.41 0.03
N ILE A 25 1.98 2.43 -0.81
CA ILE A 25 3.07 3.40 -0.70
C ILE A 25 2.54 4.82 -0.59
N ALA A 26 3.08 5.60 0.35
CA ALA A 26 2.61 6.95 0.64
C ALA A 26 3.63 7.73 1.46
N HIS A 27 3.53 9.06 1.41
CA HIS A 27 4.13 9.93 2.43
C HIS A 27 3.49 9.69 3.81
N VAL A 28 4.19 10.09 4.88
CA VAL A 28 3.63 10.14 6.23
C VAL A 28 2.31 10.94 6.24
N ASP A 29 1.32 10.50 7.01
CA ASP A 29 0.01 11.16 7.17
C ASP A 29 -0.86 11.33 5.92
N HIS A 30 -0.50 10.69 4.80
CA HIS A 30 -1.38 10.58 3.63
C HIS A 30 -2.54 9.59 3.83
N GLY A 31 -2.62 8.90 4.96
CA GLY A 31 -3.75 8.03 5.34
C GLY A 31 -3.64 6.60 4.80
N LYS A 32 -2.42 6.07 4.67
CA LYS A 32 -2.12 4.70 4.25
C LYS A 32 -2.73 3.65 5.18
N SER A 33 -2.43 3.68 6.48
CA SER A 33 -2.91 2.67 7.45
C SER A 33 -4.45 2.67 7.54
N THR A 34 -5.07 3.85 7.46
CA THR A 34 -6.54 4.00 7.41
C THR A 34 -7.16 3.38 6.14
N LEU A 35 -6.43 3.43 5.02
CA LEU A 35 -6.84 2.79 3.77
C LEU A 35 -6.75 1.27 3.89
N THR A 36 -5.62 0.77 4.41
CA THR A 36 -5.37 -0.65 4.65
C THR A 36 -6.42 -1.24 5.60
N ASP A 37 -6.76 -0.54 6.69
CA ASP A 37 -7.83 -0.93 7.61
C ASP A 37 -9.18 -1.09 6.90
N SER A 38 -9.49 -0.22 5.94
CA SER A 38 -10.74 -0.30 5.19
C SER A 38 -10.81 -1.58 4.35
N LEU A 39 -9.69 -2.00 3.75
CA LEU A 39 -9.58 -3.24 2.99
C LEU A 39 -9.72 -4.46 3.90
N ILE A 40 -9.03 -4.47 5.04
CA ILE A 40 -9.03 -5.57 6.00
C ILE A 40 -10.42 -5.72 6.66
N CYS A 41 -11.10 -4.60 6.91
CA CYS A 41 -12.49 -4.60 7.40
C CYS A 41 -13.44 -5.29 6.40
N LYS A 42 -13.29 -5.03 5.10
CA LYS A 42 -14.14 -5.66 4.08
C LYS A 42 -13.94 -7.18 4.03
N ALA A 43 -12.72 -7.64 4.26
CA ALA A 43 -12.39 -9.05 4.35
C ALA A 43 -12.96 -9.75 5.61
N GLY A 44 -13.58 -9.01 6.53
CA GLY A 44 -14.18 -9.55 7.76
C GLY A 44 -13.17 -9.86 8.86
N ILE A 45 -11.91 -9.47 8.68
CA ILE A 45 -10.84 -9.67 9.67
C ILE A 45 -11.01 -8.68 10.83
N ILE A 46 -11.44 -7.44 10.55
CA ILE A 46 -11.72 -6.39 11.54
C ILE A 46 -13.22 -6.06 11.54
N SER A 47 -13.76 -5.68 12.70
CA SER A 47 -15.13 -5.17 12.79
C SER A 47 -15.27 -3.76 12.18
N ALA A 48 -16.42 -3.48 11.55
CA ALA A 48 -16.68 -2.18 10.92
C ALA A 48 -16.63 -0.97 11.88
N LYS A 49 -16.81 -1.19 13.19
CA LYS A 49 -16.69 -0.13 14.21
C LYS A 49 -15.23 0.20 14.55
N ALA A 50 -14.32 -0.75 14.37
CA ALA A 50 -12.89 -0.58 14.64
C ALA A 50 -12.11 -0.10 13.39
N ALA A 51 -12.68 -0.23 12.19
CA ALA A 51 -12.04 0.14 10.95
C ALA A 51 -11.74 1.65 10.85
N GLY A 52 -10.47 1.99 10.62
CA GLY A 52 -9.98 3.36 10.42
C GLY A 52 -9.33 3.98 11.64
N ASP A 53 -9.71 3.53 12.85
CA ASP A 53 -9.11 3.96 14.12
C ASP A 53 -8.21 2.87 14.73
N ALA A 54 -8.44 1.59 14.40
CA ALA A 54 -7.72 0.47 14.99
C ALA A 54 -6.29 0.28 14.48
N ARG A 55 -5.98 0.73 13.25
CA ARG A 55 -4.67 0.58 12.59
C ARG A 55 -4.13 -0.84 12.75
N PHE A 56 -4.85 -1.81 12.21
CA PHE A 56 -4.62 -3.22 12.50
C PHE A 56 -3.24 -3.73 12.07
N THR A 57 -2.68 -3.14 11.02
CA THR A 57 -1.33 -3.43 10.51
C THR A 57 -0.22 -2.84 11.36
N ASP A 58 -0.52 -1.83 12.19
CA ASP A 58 0.37 -1.33 13.23
C ASP A 58 0.28 -2.31 14.43
N THR A 59 1.08 -3.36 14.36
CA THR A 59 1.05 -4.47 15.33
C THR A 59 1.78 -4.13 16.61
N ARG A 60 2.72 -3.19 16.56
CA ARG A 60 3.60 -2.83 17.68
C ARG A 60 3.01 -1.68 18.51
N ALA A 61 3.37 -1.63 19.78
CA ALA A 61 2.86 -0.62 20.71
C ALA A 61 3.42 0.79 20.40
N ASP A 62 4.67 0.88 19.96
CA ASP A 62 5.32 2.13 19.54
C ASP A 62 4.73 2.70 18.25
N GLU A 63 4.34 1.85 17.30
CA GLU A 63 3.62 2.26 16.10
C GLU A 63 2.28 2.93 16.44
N GLN A 64 1.54 2.34 17.38
CA GLN A 64 0.25 2.88 17.84
C GLN A 64 0.41 4.20 18.62
N GLU A 65 1.45 4.31 19.45
CA GLU A 65 1.74 5.51 20.24
C GLU A 65 2.20 6.68 19.36
N ARG A 66 3.12 6.43 18.41
CA ARG A 66 3.67 7.45 17.50
C ARG A 66 2.74 7.75 16.33
N GLY A 67 1.84 6.82 16.02
CA GLY A 67 0.95 6.92 14.88
C GLY A 67 1.63 6.77 13.53
N VAL A 68 2.78 6.09 13.46
CA VAL A 68 3.55 5.85 12.23
C VAL A 68 3.86 4.36 12.13
N THR A 69 3.62 3.77 10.95
CA THR A 69 4.01 2.39 10.64
C THR A 69 5.54 2.31 10.55
N ILE A 70 6.14 1.37 11.29
CA ILE A 70 7.59 1.15 11.38
C ILE A 70 7.96 -0.12 10.61
N LYS A 71 7.24 -1.22 10.84
CA LYS A 71 7.53 -2.52 10.21
C LYS A 71 6.47 -2.88 9.19
N SER A 72 6.89 -3.47 8.07
CA SER A 72 5.92 -3.86 7.05
C SER A 72 5.08 -5.05 7.55
N THR A 73 3.79 -5.11 7.23
CA THR A 73 2.92 -6.24 7.63
C THR A 73 2.24 -6.84 6.41
N GLY A 74 2.35 -8.16 6.24
CA GLY A 74 1.70 -8.91 5.17
C GLY A 74 0.34 -9.45 5.60
N VAL A 75 -0.68 -9.27 4.75
CA VAL A 75 -2.03 -9.78 4.93
C VAL A 75 -2.54 -10.35 3.61
N SER A 76 -3.13 -11.54 3.65
CA SER A 76 -3.81 -12.11 2.48
C SER A 76 -5.30 -11.83 2.55
N LEU A 77 -5.89 -11.33 1.47
CA LEU A 77 -7.32 -10.98 1.38
C LEU A 77 -7.97 -11.82 0.28
N TYR A 78 -9.15 -12.37 0.57
CA TYR A 78 -10.00 -13.04 -0.41
C TYR A 78 -11.06 -12.05 -0.90
N PHE A 79 -11.19 -11.90 -2.22
CA PHE A 79 -12.18 -11.00 -2.82
C PHE A 79 -12.83 -11.64 -4.05
N GLU A 80 -14.15 -11.59 -4.11
CA GLU A 80 -14.92 -12.03 -5.27
C GLU A 80 -15.26 -10.82 -6.13
N TYR A 81 -14.76 -10.82 -7.37
CA TYR A 81 -14.96 -9.75 -8.32
C TYR A 81 -15.98 -10.17 -9.38
N ASP A 82 -16.98 -9.32 -9.60
CA ASP A 82 -17.90 -9.44 -10.74
C ASP A 82 -17.26 -8.76 -11.95
N GLU A 83 -16.80 -9.56 -12.91
CA GLU A 83 -16.21 -9.07 -14.16
C GLU A 83 -17.22 -8.31 -15.03
N GLY A 84 -18.52 -8.39 -14.72
CA GLY A 84 -19.58 -7.97 -15.62
C GLY A 84 -19.68 -8.91 -16.82
N GLU A 85 -20.70 -8.76 -17.66
CA GLU A 85 -20.92 -9.60 -18.85
C GLU A 85 -21.43 -11.04 -18.58
N GLY A 86 -21.98 -11.32 -17.40
CA GLY A 86 -22.60 -12.61 -17.09
C GLY A 86 -21.60 -13.73 -16.77
N ALA A 87 -20.31 -13.40 -16.60
CA ALA A 87 -19.25 -14.33 -16.22
C ALA A 87 -19.32 -14.82 -14.76
N GLY A 88 -20.14 -14.17 -13.92
CA GLY A 88 -20.29 -14.51 -12.51
C GLY A 88 -19.19 -13.94 -11.62
N LEU A 89 -19.20 -14.34 -10.34
CA LEU A 89 -18.22 -13.91 -9.35
C LEU A 89 -16.93 -14.73 -9.49
N THR A 90 -15.83 -14.06 -9.81
CA THR A 90 -14.51 -14.66 -9.92
C THR A 90 -13.69 -14.41 -8.65
N PRO A 91 -13.26 -15.46 -7.94
CA PRO A 91 -12.48 -15.28 -6.73
C PRO A 91 -11.04 -14.87 -7.04
N HIS A 92 -10.51 -13.94 -6.26
CA HIS A 92 -9.17 -13.40 -6.36
C HIS A 92 -8.49 -13.38 -4.99
N LEU A 93 -7.18 -13.67 -4.98
CA LEU A 93 -6.34 -13.58 -3.80
C LEU A 93 -5.46 -12.34 -3.89
N ILE A 94 -5.56 -11.46 -2.89
CA ILE A 94 -4.80 -10.23 -2.83
C ILE A 94 -3.79 -10.33 -1.68
N ASN A 95 -2.52 -10.42 -2.01
CA ASN A 95 -1.42 -10.38 -1.04
C ASN A 95 -1.04 -8.91 -0.83
N LEU A 96 -1.54 -8.33 0.27
CA LEU A 96 -1.33 -6.95 0.63
C LEU A 96 -0.14 -6.83 1.58
N ILE A 97 0.81 -5.95 1.26
CA ILE A 97 1.90 -5.58 2.15
C ILE A 97 1.78 -4.11 2.49
N ASP A 98 1.50 -3.82 3.76
CA ASP A 98 1.51 -2.45 4.26
C ASP A 98 2.96 -2.04 4.52
N SER A 99 3.44 -0.97 3.88
CA SER A 99 4.84 -0.52 3.97
C SER A 99 4.94 0.79 4.74
N PRO A 100 6.02 1.06 5.49
CA PRO A 100 6.12 2.27 6.28
C PRO A 100 6.17 3.53 5.39
N GLY A 101 5.67 4.65 5.92
CA GLY A 101 5.60 5.92 5.17
C GLY A 101 6.77 6.87 5.45
N HIS A 102 7.54 6.61 6.50
CA HIS A 102 8.63 7.48 6.96
C HIS A 102 9.95 7.16 6.23
N VAL A 103 10.75 8.19 5.91
CA VAL A 103 12.02 8.05 5.15
C VAL A 103 13.01 7.10 5.82
N ASP A 104 13.13 7.21 7.13
CA ASP A 104 13.99 6.37 7.98
C ASP A 104 13.76 4.85 7.80
N PHE A 105 12.57 4.44 7.37
CA PHE A 105 12.21 3.05 7.12
C PHE A 105 12.08 2.72 5.62
N SER A 106 12.74 3.48 4.75
CA SER A 106 12.70 3.23 3.30
C SER A 106 13.23 1.84 2.90
N SER A 107 14.08 1.21 3.72
CA SER A 107 14.55 -0.16 3.52
C SER A 107 13.44 -1.20 3.58
N GLU A 108 12.49 -1.03 4.50
CA GLU A 108 11.28 -1.85 4.61
C GLU A 108 10.39 -1.71 3.37
N VAL A 109 10.32 -0.49 2.80
CA VAL A 109 9.57 -0.22 1.57
C VAL A 109 10.20 -0.95 0.38
N THR A 110 11.54 -0.90 0.25
CA THR A 110 12.25 -1.64 -0.81
C THR A 110 12.05 -3.15 -0.66
N ALA A 111 12.07 -3.67 0.57
CA ALA A 111 11.82 -5.09 0.86
C ALA A 111 10.40 -5.54 0.52
N ALA A 112 9.40 -4.67 0.72
CA ALA A 112 8.04 -4.91 0.28
C ALA A 112 7.93 -4.89 -1.25
N LEU A 113 8.49 -3.87 -1.91
CA LEU A 113 8.41 -3.68 -3.36
C LEU A 113 9.02 -4.84 -4.14
N ARG A 114 10.11 -5.44 -3.62
CA ARG A 114 10.77 -6.59 -4.25
C ARG A 114 9.83 -7.77 -4.45
N ILE A 115 8.93 -8.03 -3.49
CA ILE A 115 8.01 -9.18 -3.53
C ILE A 115 6.61 -8.84 -4.05
N THR A 116 6.32 -7.59 -4.43
CA THR A 116 5.02 -7.16 -4.97
C THR A 116 5.08 -6.86 -6.46
N ASP A 117 3.98 -7.03 -7.19
CA ASP A 117 3.89 -6.75 -8.64
C ASP A 117 3.21 -5.42 -8.96
N GLY A 118 2.42 -4.92 -8.02
CA GLY A 118 1.78 -3.59 -8.10
C GLY A 118 1.97 -2.77 -6.84
N ALA A 119 1.78 -1.46 -6.95
CA ALA A 119 1.83 -0.54 -5.82
C ALA A 119 0.66 0.43 -5.86
N MET A 120 0.00 0.62 -4.73
CA MET A 120 -1.02 1.65 -4.56
C MET A 120 -0.38 2.91 -3.97
N VAL A 121 -0.24 3.93 -4.81
CA VAL A 121 0.27 5.24 -4.44
C VAL A 121 -0.85 6.04 -3.80
N VAL A 122 -0.67 6.44 -2.54
CA VAL A 122 -1.65 7.26 -1.82
C VAL A 122 -1.16 8.72 -1.77
N VAL A 123 -1.95 9.60 -2.36
CA VAL A 123 -1.64 11.04 -2.44
C VAL A 123 -2.75 11.83 -1.77
N ASP A 124 -2.38 12.74 -0.86
CA ASP A 124 -3.33 13.69 -0.30
C ASP A 124 -3.73 14.74 -1.36
N CYS A 125 -5.03 14.91 -1.57
CA CYS A 125 -5.57 15.92 -2.48
C CYS A 125 -5.28 17.37 -2.04
N ILE A 126 -4.95 17.59 -0.77
CA ILE A 126 -4.68 18.91 -0.19
C ILE A 126 -3.20 19.25 -0.32
N GLU A 127 -2.32 18.38 0.15
CA GLU A 127 -0.87 18.58 0.15
C GLU A 127 -0.26 18.31 -1.23
N GLY A 128 -0.84 17.38 -1.99
CA GLY A 128 -0.35 16.96 -3.31
C GLY A 128 0.78 15.93 -3.21
N CYS A 129 1.60 15.85 -4.25
CA CYS A 129 2.73 14.93 -4.29
C CYS A 129 3.88 15.47 -3.42
N ALA A 130 4.20 14.76 -2.35
CA ALA A 130 5.31 15.06 -1.44
C ALA A 130 6.62 14.37 -1.87
N VAL A 131 7.75 14.83 -1.33
CA VAL A 131 9.10 14.33 -1.65
C VAL A 131 9.22 12.82 -1.40
N GLN A 132 8.63 12.31 -0.31
CA GLN A 132 8.70 10.88 0.00
C GLN A 132 7.87 10.03 -0.97
N THR A 133 6.71 10.53 -1.39
CA THR A 133 5.90 9.86 -2.42
C THR A 133 6.71 9.72 -3.71
N GLU A 134 7.46 10.76 -4.09
CA GLU A 134 8.35 10.71 -5.23
C GLU A 134 9.45 9.66 -5.06
N THR A 135 10.19 9.67 -3.96
CA THR A 135 11.27 8.70 -3.70
C THR A 135 10.77 7.27 -3.76
N VAL A 136 9.65 6.97 -3.11
CA VAL A 136 9.11 5.61 -3.07
C VAL A 136 8.52 5.19 -4.42
N LEU A 137 7.89 6.11 -5.15
CA LEU A 137 7.43 5.83 -6.51
C LEU A 137 8.60 5.53 -7.46
N ARG A 138 9.71 6.26 -7.33
CA ARG A 138 10.94 5.98 -8.09
C ARG A 138 11.48 4.58 -7.79
N GLN A 139 11.53 4.18 -6.52
CA GLN A 139 11.93 2.82 -6.13
C GLN A 139 10.99 1.76 -6.73
N ALA A 140 9.67 1.99 -6.68
CA ALA A 140 8.69 1.07 -7.25
C ALA A 140 8.89 0.88 -8.76
N LEU A 141 9.13 1.96 -9.50
CA LEU A 141 9.37 1.91 -10.95
C LEU A 141 10.70 1.21 -11.30
N GLN A 142 11.75 1.42 -10.50
CA GLN A 142 13.03 0.70 -10.67
C GLN A 142 12.89 -0.81 -10.48
N GLU A 143 12.03 -1.24 -9.55
CA GLU A 143 11.67 -2.64 -9.31
C GLU A 143 10.64 -3.20 -10.32
N ARG A 144 10.30 -2.41 -11.35
CA ARG A 144 9.27 -2.70 -12.35
C ARG A 144 7.92 -3.06 -11.70
N VAL A 145 7.50 -2.29 -10.70
CA VAL A 145 6.21 -2.45 -10.02
C VAL A 145 5.19 -1.50 -10.64
N ARG A 146 4.01 -2.01 -11.01
CA ARG A 146 2.97 -1.20 -11.69
C ARG A 146 2.22 -0.31 -10.69
N PRO A 147 2.22 1.03 -10.85
CA PRO A 147 1.53 1.91 -9.93
C PRO A 147 0.04 2.07 -10.27
N VAL A 148 -0.79 2.16 -9.24
CA VAL A 148 -2.16 2.70 -9.29
C VAL A 148 -2.30 3.82 -8.26
N LEU A 149 -3.13 4.82 -8.52
CA LEU A 149 -3.20 6.02 -7.68
C LEU A 149 -4.51 6.08 -6.89
N PHE A 150 -4.40 6.34 -5.59
CA PHE A 150 -5.52 6.72 -4.74
C PHE A 150 -5.36 8.16 -4.25
N MET A 151 -6.25 9.02 -4.75
CA MET A 151 -6.39 10.42 -4.33
C MET A 151 -7.20 10.49 -3.05
N ASN A 152 -6.50 10.56 -1.91
CA ASN A 152 -7.07 10.51 -0.57
C ASN A 152 -7.41 11.91 -0.03
N LYS A 153 -8.21 11.94 1.04
CA LYS A 153 -8.73 13.17 1.68
C LYS A 153 -9.51 14.06 0.71
N ALA A 154 -10.20 13.47 -0.27
CA ALA A 154 -11.11 14.14 -1.21
C ALA A 154 -12.40 14.65 -0.53
N ARG A 155 -12.28 15.45 0.53
CA ARG A 155 -13.41 15.99 1.30
C ARG A 155 -13.93 17.31 0.69
N PRO A 156 -15.22 17.63 0.87
CA PRO A 156 -15.68 19.00 0.67
C PRO A 156 -15.00 19.96 1.65
N LEU A 157 -14.51 21.09 1.14
CA LEU A 157 -13.78 22.09 1.94
C LEU A 157 -14.61 22.60 3.14
N GLN A 158 -15.95 22.60 3.05
CA GLN A 158 -16.85 22.97 4.14
C GLN A 158 -16.59 22.15 5.43
N VAL A 159 -16.32 20.85 5.29
CA VAL A 159 -16.02 19.96 6.42
C VAL A 159 -14.62 20.23 7.00
N ILE A 160 -13.72 20.81 6.21
CA ILE A 160 -12.38 21.25 6.65
C ILE A 160 -12.51 22.51 7.51
N ILE A 161 -13.37 23.46 7.12
CA ILE A 161 -13.64 24.71 7.86
C ILE A 161 -14.26 24.41 9.24
N ASP A 162 -15.24 23.50 9.31
CA ASP A 162 -15.89 23.12 10.58
C ASP A 162 -14.95 22.32 11.51
N ASN A 163 -14.03 21.52 10.99
CA ASN A 163 -13.09 20.77 11.81
C ASN A 163 -11.91 21.63 12.32
N CYS A 164 -11.56 22.71 11.62
CA CYS A 164 -10.57 23.70 12.12
C CYS A 164 -11.12 24.53 13.30
N SER A 165 -12.44 24.66 13.43
CA SER A 165 -13.09 25.46 14.49
C SER A 165 -13.46 24.67 15.75
N CYS A 166 -13.29 23.33 15.77
CA CYS A 166 -13.79 22.45 16.85
C CYS A 166 -12.73 21.71 17.70
N ARG A 167 -11.45 22.11 17.74
CA ARG A 167 -10.51 21.60 18.76
C ARG A 167 -10.20 22.65 19.84
N PRO A 168 -11.04 22.79 20.89
CA PRO A 168 -10.61 23.49 22.10
C PRO A 168 -9.66 22.55 22.88
N GLY A 169 -8.35 22.63 22.61
CA GLY A 169 -7.36 21.91 23.44
C GLY A 169 -6.01 21.59 22.80
N SER A 170 -5.87 21.54 21.47
CA SER A 170 -4.56 21.35 20.84
C SER A 170 -3.82 22.69 20.73
N LYS A 171 -2.95 22.98 21.70
CA LYS A 171 -2.02 24.13 21.74
C LYS A 171 -0.91 24.11 20.66
N ALA A 172 -1.16 23.52 19.50
CA ALA A 172 -0.22 23.50 18.38
C ALA A 172 -0.99 23.88 17.11
N CYS A 173 -1.09 25.17 16.83
CA CYS A 173 -1.29 25.73 15.47
C CYS A 173 -1.29 27.26 15.44
N PHE A 174 -1.36 27.96 16.57
CA PHE A 174 -1.19 29.42 16.60
C PHE A 174 -0.41 29.85 17.84
N LYS A 175 0.91 30.03 17.70
CA LYS A 175 1.71 30.86 18.60
C LYS A 175 2.65 31.72 17.74
N GLY A 176 2.58 33.03 17.92
CA GLY A 176 3.59 33.99 17.48
C GLY A 176 3.28 34.74 16.17
N PRO A 177 3.42 36.09 16.14
CA PRO A 177 3.32 36.89 14.92
C PRO A 177 4.56 36.89 14.01
N ASP A 178 5.69 36.28 14.40
CA ASP A 178 7.00 36.60 13.81
C ASP A 178 7.86 35.39 13.39
N GLU A 179 7.28 34.33 12.81
CA GLU A 179 8.09 33.28 12.14
C GLU A 179 7.62 33.01 10.71
N VAL A 180 8.56 33.21 9.77
CA VAL A 180 8.47 32.90 8.35
C VAL A 180 8.36 31.38 8.19
N PHE A 181 7.13 30.86 8.14
CA PHE A 181 6.88 29.49 7.70
C PHE A 181 6.91 29.43 6.17
N SER A 182 7.91 28.72 5.66
CA SER A 182 8.02 28.37 4.25
C SER A 182 6.94 27.36 3.86
N GLY A 183 6.10 27.75 2.90
CA GLY A 183 5.54 26.84 1.89
C GLY A 183 4.26 26.05 2.23
N ARG A 184 3.15 26.51 1.62
CA ARG A 184 1.99 25.70 1.16
C ARG A 184 0.91 25.24 2.16
N LEU A 185 0.46 26.11 3.06
CA LEU A 185 -0.92 26.03 3.57
C LEU A 185 -1.66 27.36 3.48
N LEU A 186 -1.58 28.02 2.33
CA LEU A 186 -2.57 29.02 1.94
C LEU A 186 -3.76 28.27 1.35
N VAL A 187 -4.70 27.85 2.20
CA VAL A 187 -6.09 27.76 1.73
C VAL A 187 -6.47 29.20 1.38
N ASP A 188 -6.41 29.52 0.09
CA ASP A 188 -6.65 30.87 -0.42
C ASP A 188 -7.91 31.44 0.25
N ARG A 189 -7.79 32.60 0.90
CA ARG A 189 -8.88 33.26 1.64
C ARG A 189 -10.12 33.46 0.76
N ARG A 190 -9.94 33.50 -0.56
CA ARG A 190 -11.00 33.53 -1.58
C ARG A 190 -11.84 32.25 -1.64
N MET A 191 -11.26 31.07 -1.42
CA MET A 191 -12.00 29.80 -1.44
C MET A 191 -12.92 29.61 -0.23
N LEU A 192 -12.65 30.31 0.87
CA LEU A 192 -13.51 30.31 2.07
C LEU A 192 -14.85 31.04 1.85
N GLN A 193 -14.96 31.82 0.76
CA GLN A 193 -16.12 32.67 0.46
C GLN A 193 -16.91 32.17 -0.77
N MET A 194 -16.52 31.06 -1.39
CA MET A 194 -17.15 30.54 -2.61
C MET A 194 -18.25 29.53 -2.30
N GLU A 195 -19.37 29.61 -3.04
CA GLU A 195 -20.46 28.64 -2.92
C GLU A 195 -20.00 27.22 -3.36
N PRO A 196 -20.50 26.15 -2.74
CA PRO A 196 -20.02 24.77 -2.98
C PRO A 196 -20.15 24.26 -4.42
N GLU A 197 -21.05 24.86 -5.22
CA GLU A 197 -21.31 24.50 -6.62
C GLU A 197 -20.17 24.99 -7.54
N ASP A 198 -19.59 26.15 -7.24
CA ASP A 198 -18.42 26.75 -7.91
C ASP A 198 -17.09 26.09 -7.51
N MET A 199 -17.09 25.30 -6.44
CA MET A 199 -15.90 24.65 -5.88
C MET A 199 -15.53 23.33 -6.56
N SER A 200 -16.34 22.83 -7.50
CA SER A 200 -16.05 21.61 -8.26
C SER A 200 -14.86 21.78 -9.21
N GLN A 201 -14.76 22.94 -9.88
CA GLN A 201 -13.70 23.27 -10.84
C GLN A 201 -12.32 23.42 -10.17
N PRO A 202 -12.13 24.17 -9.06
CA PRO A 202 -10.84 24.23 -8.36
C PRO A 202 -10.37 22.88 -7.80
N LYS A 203 -11.30 22.05 -7.28
CA LYS A 203 -10.97 20.69 -6.82
C LYS A 203 -10.46 19.81 -7.95
N TYR A 204 -11.12 19.88 -9.11
CA TYR A 204 -10.69 19.16 -10.30
C TYR A 204 -9.28 19.58 -10.74
N SER A 205 -8.98 20.89 -10.75
CA SER A 205 -7.62 21.37 -11.07
C SER A 205 -6.58 20.85 -10.08
N ARG A 206 -6.88 20.77 -8.79
CA ARG A 206 -5.97 20.16 -7.80
C ARG A 206 -5.74 18.68 -8.06
N PHE A 207 -6.81 17.92 -8.32
CA PHE A 207 -6.69 16.50 -8.66
C PHE A 207 -5.82 16.31 -9.89
N ARG A 208 -6.06 17.10 -10.95
CA ARG A 208 -5.27 17.08 -12.17
C ARG A 208 -3.80 17.38 -11.88
N ASN A 209 -3.49 18.48 -11.20
CA ASN A 209 -2.11 18.87 -10.90
C ASN A 209 -1.37 17.79 -10.09
N ALA A 210 -2.03 17.19 -9.10
CA ALA A 210 -1.44 16.10 -8.32
C ALA A 210 -1.14 14.87 -9.19
N MET A 211 -2.04 14.52 -10.12
CA MET A 211 -1.81 13.42 -11.07
C MET A 211 -0.73 13.74 -12.10
N GLU A 212 -0.68 14.97 -12.60
CA GLU A 212 0.38 15.41 -13.51
C GLU A 212 1.74 15.30 -12.84
N ASN A 213 1.88 15.71 -11.57
CA ASN A 213 3.13 15.54 -10.82
C ASN A 213 3.54 14.06 -10.71
N VAL A 214 2.58 13.17 -10.44
CA VAL A 214 2.84 11.72 -10.40
C VAL A 214 3.26 11.20 -11.78
N ASN A 215 2.58 11.61 -12.85
CA ASN A 215 2.90 11.20 -14.22
C ASN A 215 4.23 11.76 -14.71
N VAL A 216 4.65 12.95 -14.28
CA VAL A 216 5.99 13.49 -14.54
C VAL A 216 7.04 12.54 -13.98
N ILE A 217 6.88 12.08 -12.73
CA ILE A 217 7.81 11.11 -12.12
C ILE A 217 7.80 9.79 -12.92
N ILE A 218 6.62 9.26 -13.24
CA ILE A 218 6.47 8.03 -14.02
C ILE A 218 7.16 8.14 -15.38
N SER A 219 7.01 9.28 -16.06
CA SER A 219 7.61 9.51 -17.38
C SER A 219 9.14 9.45 -17.38
N THR A 220 9.79 9.70 -16.23
CA THR A 220 11.25 9.60 -16.10
C THR A 220 11.78 8.16 -16.05
N TYR A 221 10.92 7.16 -15.83
CA TYR A 221 11.28 5.74 -15.77
C TYR A 221 10.50 4.90 -16.80
N ASN A 222 10.32 5.43 -18.01
CA ASN A 222 9.63 4.70 -19.06
C ASN A 222 10.41 3.43 -19.44
N ASP A 223 9.80 2.26 -19.21
CA ASP A 223 10.36 0.95 -19.57
C ASP A 223 9.44 0.30 -20.61
N VAL A 224 10.01 -0.04 -21.77
CA VAL A 224 9.29 -0.64 -22.90
C VAL A 224 8.60 -1.95 -22.49
N LEU A 225 9.18 -2.71 -21.56
CA LEU A 225 8.65 -4.00 -21.13
C LEU A 225 7.41 -3.85 -20.22
N MET A 226 7.29 -2.75 -19.48
CA MET A 226 6.10 -2.47 -18.68
C MET A 226 4.97 -1.83 -19.49
N GLY A 227 5.30 -1.26 -20.64
CA GLY A 227 4.37 -0.48 -21.46
C GLY A 227 3.92 0.80 -20.77
N ASP A 228 2.70 1.25 -21.08
CA ASP A 228 2.16 2.47 -20.49
C ASP A 228 1.68 2.24 -19.04
N VAL A 229 2.43 2.82 -18.12
CA VAL A 229 2.19 2.81 -16.67
C VAL A 229 1.70 4.15 -16.13
N GLN A 230 1.33 5.10 -17.01
CA GLN A 230 0.79 6.39 -16.57
C GLN A 230 -0.55 6.23 -15.87
N VAL A 231 -0.76 7.03 -14.83
CA VAL A 231 -2.00 7.05 -14.08
C VAL A 231 -3.01 8.01 -14.71
N ASP A 232 -4.16 7.50 -15.11
CA ASP A 232 -5.23 8.25 -15.74
C ASP A 232 -6.60 7.75 -15.26
N PRO A 233 -7.47 8.63 -14.72
CA PRO A 233 -8.84 8.29 -14.40
C PRO A 233 -9.60 7.75 -15.62
N GLY A 234 -9.32 8.20 -16.84
CA GLY A 234 -9.94 7.67 -18.07
C GLY A 234 -9.64 6.18 -18.31
N LYS A 235 -8.52 5.67 -17.79
CA LYS A 235 -8.10 4.26 -17.88
C LYS A 235 -8.54 3.42 -16.68
N GLY A 236 -9.04 4.04 -15.62
CA GLY A 236 -9.45 3.36 -14.38
C GLY A 236 -8.31 3.10 -13.39
N THR A 237 -7.11 3.63 -13.64
CA THR A 237 -5.93 3.46 -12.75
C THR A 237 -5.91 4.45 -11.57
N VAL A 238 -6.95 5.30 -11.46
CA VAL A 238 -7.07 6.31 -10.40
C VAL A 238 -8.40 6.18 -9.68
N ALA A 239 -8.33 6.09 -8.36
CA ALA A 239 -9.48 6.19 -7.47
C ALA A 239 -9.42 7.48 -6.65
N PHE A 240 -10.59 8.02 -6.31
CA PHE A 240 -10.74 9.22 -5.49
C PHE A 240 -11.55 8.89 -4.25
N GLY A 241 -11.18 9.42 -3.09
CA GLY A 241 -11.96 9.17 -1.89
C GLY A 241 -11.37 9.66 -0.59
N SER A 242 -11.88 9.08 0.50
CA SER A 242 -11.40 9.29 1.85
C SER A 242 -11.33 7.97 2.58
N GLY A 243 -10.12 7.50 2.87
CA GLY A 243 -9.89 6.30 3.68
C GLY A 243 -10.53 6.41 5.07
N LEU A 244 -10.40 7.57 5.72
CA LEU A 244 -10.98 7.84 7.05
C LEU A 244 -12.50 7.68 7.12
N HIS A 245 -13.20 8.09 6.06
CA HIS A 245 -14.65 7.98 6.00
C HIS A 245 -15.11 6.68 5.30
N GLY A 246 -14.18 5.89 4.77
CA GLY A 246 -14.46 4.60 4.13
C GLY A 246 -15.23 4.70 2.82
N TRP A 247 -15.11 5.83 2.11
CA TRP A 247 -15.75 6.00 0.80
C TRP A 247 -14.73 6.32 -0.29
N GLY A 248 -14.96 5.82 -1.49
CA GLY A 248 -14.09 6.03 -2.64
C GLY A 248 -14.74 5.54 -3.93
N PHE A 249 -14.33 6.12 -5.05
CA PHE A 249 -14.87 5.81 -6.37
C PHE A 249 -13.79 5.89 -7.45
N THR A 250 -13.97 5.11 -8.50
CA THR A 250 -13.30 5.28 -9.80
C THR A 250 -14.27 5.89 -10.80
N THR A 251 -13.74 6.48 -11.87
CA THR A 251 -14.53 6.89 -13.04
C THR A 251 -15.32 5.74 -13.63
N GLU A 252 -14.79 4.52 -13.57
CA GLU A 252 -15.41 3.30 -14.06
C GLU A 252 -16.80 3.06 -13.44
N ARG A 253 -16.92 3.26 -12.12
CA ARG A 253 -18.19 3.07 -11.40
C ARG A 253 -19.29 4.00 -11.95
N PHE A 254 -18.96 5.27 -12.16
CA PHE A 254 -19.88 6.24 -12.75
C PHE A 254 -20.11 6.00 -14.24
N ALA A 255 -19.08 5.55 -14.96
CA ALA A 255 -19.20 5.17 -16.36
C ALA A 255 -20.22 4.05 -16.53
N LYS A 256 -20.23 3.01 -15.68
CA LYS A 256 -21.26 1.94 -15.71
C LYS A 256 -22.68 2.50 -15.60
N ILE A 257 -22.90 3.48 -14.71
CA ILE A 257 -24.22 4.10 -14.49
C ILE A 257 -24.65 4.95 -15.71
N TYR A 258 -23.76 5.81 -16.20
CA TYR A 258 -24.10 6.77 -17.26
C TYR A 258 -24.02 6.17 -18.67
N ALA A 259 -23.18 5.16 -18.90
CA ALA A 259 -23.12 4.39 -20.14
C ALA A 259 -24.50 3.79 -20.48
N ALA A 260 -25.12 3.11 -19.51
CA ALA A 260 -26.45 2.53 -19.66
C ALA A 260 -27.54 3.59 -19.91
N LYS A 261 -27.45 4.75 -19.22
CA LYS A 261 -28.43 5.84 -19.36
C LYS A 261 -28.31 6.61 -20.69
N MET A 262 -27.09 6.76 -21.21
CA MET A 262 -26.80 7.56 -22.40
C MET A 262 -26.59 6.72 -23.67
N GLY A 263 -26.61 5.39 -23.57
CA GLY A 263 -26.35 4.50 -24.70
C GLY A 263 -24.93 4.61 -25.25
N VAL A 264 -23.95 4.89 -24.39
CA VAL A 264 -22.53 5.03 -24.77
C VAL A 264 -21.76 3.84 -24.21
N GLU A 265 -20.81 3.31 -25.00
CA GLU A 265 -19.90 2.26 -24.54
C GLU A 265 -19.15 2.67 -23.26
N LYS A 266 -19.01 1.76 -22.28
CA LYS A 266 -18.38 2.00 -20.97
C LYS A 266 -17.00 2.66 -21.11
N LYS A 267 -16.13 2.13 -21.97
CA LYS A 267 -14.76 2.65 -22.15
C LYS A 267 -14.75 4.09 -22.67
N LYS A 268 -15.55 4.38 -23.70
CA LYS A 268 -15.73 5.74 -24.23
C LYS A 268 -16.35 6.69 -23.20
N MET A 269 -17.24 6.18 -22.35
CA MET A 269 -17.81 6.98 -21.26
C MET A 269 -16.75 7.33 -20.19
N MET A 270 -15.83 6.42 -19.87
CA MET A 270 -14.73 6.72 -18.95
C MET A 270 -13.83 7.85 -19.47
N GLU A 271 -13.47 7.80 -20.74
CA GLU A 271 -12.68 8.85 -21.42
C GLU A 271 -13.42 10.20 -21.38
N ARG A 272 -14.74 10.21 -21.60
CA ARG A 272 -15.58 11.42 -21.55
C ARG A 272 -15.79 11.97 -20.14
N LEU A 273 -15.70 11.13 -19.10
CA LEU A 273 -15.87 11.57 -17.72
C LEU A 273 -14.62 12.26 -17.15
N TRP A 274 -13.50 12.24 -17.86
CA TRP A 274 -12.25 12.88 -17.46
C TRP A 274 -11.73 13.85 -18.55
N GLY A 275 -10.77 14.69 -18.20
CA GLY A 275 -10.19 15.67 -19.14
C GLY A 275 -11.06 16.90 -19.45
N ASP A 276 -10.75 17.54 -20.58
CA ASP A 276 -11.47 18.71 -21.12
C ASP A 276 -12.71 18.28 -21.92
N SER A 277 -13.56 17.47 -21.30
CA SER A 277 -14.84 17.04 -21.86
C SER A 277 -16.00 17.70 -21.11
N PHE A 278 -17.00 18.14 -21.86
CA PHE A 278 -18.16 18.90 -21.38
C PHE A 278 -19.44 18.30 -21.97
N PHE A 279 -20.54 18.38 -21.22
CA PHE A 279 -21.84 17.91 -21.69
C PHE A 279 -22.87 19.04 -21.67
N ASN A 280 -23.36 19.40 -22.86
CA ASN A 280 -24.44 20.37 -22.98
C ASN A 280 -25.78 19.68 -22.70
N ALA A 281 -26.34 19.84 -21.50
CA ALA A 281 -27.61 19.22 -21.12
C ALA A 281 -28.81 19.70 -21.97
N LYS A 282 -28.78 20.93 -22.49
CA LYS A 282 -29.85 21.49 -23.34
C LYS A 282 -29.86 20.83 -24.73
N LYS A 283 -28.66 20.67 -25.32
CA LYS A 283 -28.49 20.06 -26.65
C LYS A 283 -28.33 18.53 -26.59
N LYS A 284 -28.07 17.95 -25.41
CA LYS A 284 -27.68 16.54 -25.17
C LYS A 284 -26.46 16.10 -25.99
N VAL A 285 -25.49 17.01 -26.18
CA VAL A 285 -24.29 16.78 -27.01
C VAL A 285 -23.03 16.94 -26.16
N TRP A 286 -22.06 16.06 -26.42
CA TRP A 286 -20.71 16.13 -25.88
C TRP A 286 -19.86 17.11 -26.68
N THR A 287 -19.02 17.86 -25.99
CA THR A 287 -18.12 18.85 -26.60
C THR A 287 -16.83 18.95 -25.81
N ASN A 288 -15.74 19.34 -26.49
CA ASN A 288 -14.45 19.61 -25.86
C ASN A 288 -14.21 21.11 -25.67
N VAL A 289 -15.22 21.93 -25.98
CA VAL A 289 -15.17 23.39 -25.83
C VAL A 289 -15.95 23.78 -24.59
N MET A 290 -15.29 24.48 -23.66
CA MET A 290 -15.91 24.91 -22.40
C MET A 290 -17.15 25.78 -22.63
N GLN A 291 -17.12 26.65 -23.64
CA GLN A 291 -18.25 27.49 -24.02
C GLN A 291 -18.52 27.37 -25.52
N PRO A 292 -19.31 26.36 -25.95
CA PRO A 292 -19.72 26.21 -27.34
C PRO A 292 -20.64 27.37 -27.78
N GLU A 293 -20.71 27.62 -29.09
CA GLU A 293 -21.59 28.63 -29.66
C GLU A 293 -23.07 28.43 -29.22
N GLY A 294 -23.64 29.51 -28.67
CA GLY A 294 -25.00 29.54 -28.11
C GLY A 294 -25.13 29.23 -26.62
N CYS A 295 -24.02 29.07 -25.88
CA CYS A 295 -24.03 29.03 -24.41
C CYS A 295 -23.67 30.40 -23.82
N THR A 296 -24.51 30.95 -22.95
CA THR A 296 -24.27 32.22 -22.23
C THR A 296 -23.24 32.07 -21.12
N GLU A 297 -23.11 30.87 -20.55
CA GLU A 297 -22.20 30.54 -19.45
C GLU A 297 -21.31 29.33 -19.81
N PRO A 298 -20.09 29.25 -19.23
CA PRO A 298 -19.21 28.12 -19.44
C PRO A 298 -19.80 26.83 -18.87
N LEU A 299 -19.74 25.75 -19.65
CA LEU A 299 -20.17 24.43 -19.21
C LEU A 299 -19.22 23.88 -18.15
N PRO A 300 -19.73 23.24 -17.08
CA PRO A 300 -18.91 22.52 -16.14
C PRO A 300 -18.28 21.30 -16.82
N ARG A 301 -17.06 20.95 -16.41
CA ARG A 301 -16.41 19.70 -16.85
C ARG A 301 -17.29 18.50 -16.53
N ALA A 302 -17.23 17.48 -17.37
CA ALA A 302 -18.00 16.25 -17.20
C ALA A 302 -17.77 15.59 -15.83
N PHE A 303 -16.51 15.52 -15.37
CA PHE A 303 -16.17 15.05 -14.02
C PHE A 303 -16.91 15.84 -12.94
N CYS A 304 -16.88 17.16 -13.03
CA CYS A 304 -17.54 18.03 -12.06
C CYS A 304 -19.06 17.81 -12.08
N GLN A 305 -19.65 17.83 -13.27
CA GLN A 305 -21.10 17.73 -13.48
C GLN A 305 -21.68 16.37 -13.08
N PHE A 306 -21.07 15.27 -13.50
CA PHE A 306 -21.63 13.93 -13.36
C PHE A 306 -21.15 13.18 -12.11
N ILE A 307 -20.01 13.56 -11.54
CA ILE A 307 -19.43 12.84 -10.40
C ILE A 307 -19.45 13.72 -9.16
N MET A 308 -18.78 14.87 -9.19
CA MET A 308 -18.61 15.69 -7.99
C MET A 308 -19.90 16.38 -7.55
N THR A 309 -20.73 16.86 -8.47
CA THR A 309 -21.98 17.54 -8.13
C THR A 309 -22.94 16.64 -7.35
N PRO A 310 -23.29 15.41 -7.79
CA PRO A 310 -24.13 14.51 -7.02
C PRO A 310 -23.57 14.18 -5.62
N ILE A 311 -22.24 13.97 -5.51
CA ILE A 311 -21.58 13.70 -4.23
C ILE A 311 -21.72 14.90 -3.29
N ASN A 312 -21.38 16.10 -3.75
CA ASN A 312 -21.44 17.31 -2.94
C ASN A 312 -22.89 17.64 -2.54
N GLN A 313 -23.86 17.45 -3.45
CA GLN A 313 -25.28 17.70 -3.17
C GLN A 313 -25.82 16.76 -2.09
N LEU A 314 -25.49 15.47 -2.16
CA LEU A 314 -25.91 14.50 -1.14
C LEU A 314 -25.29 14.83 0.23
N MET A 315 -23.99 15.10 0.28
CA MET A 315 -23.31 15.47 1.52
C MET A 315 -23.89 16.76 2.12
N LYS A 316 -24.14 17.79 1.30
CA LYS A 316 -24.71 19.07 1.76
C LYS A 316 -26.14 18.89 2.29
N ALA A 317 -26.97 18.12 1.59
CA ALA A 317 -28.34 17.84 2.02
C ALA A 317 -28.36 17.14 3.39
N ILE A 318 -27.49 16.16 3.60
CA ILE A 318 -27.38 15.47 4.91
C ILE A 318 -26.86 16.40 6.01
N MET A 319 -25.82 17.20 5.72
CA MET A 319 -25.23 18.11 6.71
C MET A 319 -26.18 19.25 7.11
N ASN A 320 -27.06 19.67 6.20
CA ASN A 320 -28.09 20.68 6.45
C ASN A 320 -29.41 20.10 7.01
N ASP A 321 -29.47 18.78 7.24
CA ASP A 321 -30.67 18.03 7.65
C ASP A 321 -31.90 18.24 6.74
N ASP A 322 -31.67 18.40 5.43
CA ASP A 322 -32.71 18.52 4.40
C ASP A 322 -33.27 17.14 4.02
N LYS A 323 -34.14 16.60 4.90
CA LYS A 323 -34.65 15.21 4.85
C LYS A 323 -35.28 14.84 3.53
N ASP A 324 -36.22 15.66 3.05
CA ASP A 324 -36.95 15.39 1.81
C ASP A 324 -36.00 15.25 0.62
N LYS A 325 -34.94 16.09 0.60
CA LYS A 325 -33.95 16.08 -0.47
C LYS A 325 -33.03 14.87 -0.39
N TYR A 326 -32.42 14.60 0.77
CA TYR A 326 -31.47 13.50 0.88
C TYR A 326 -32.14 12.12 0.79
N GLU A 327 -33.36 11.94 1.31
CA GLU A 327 -34.08 10.67 1.20
C GLU A 327 -34.44 10.36 -0.26
N LYS A 328 -34.91 11.36 -1.02
CA LYS A 328 -35.17 11.22 -2.45
C LYS A 328 -33.91 10.87 -3.24
N MET A 329 -32.78 11.48 -2.90
CA MET A 329 -31.49 11.16 -3.50
C MET A 329 -31.03 9.74 -3.14
N MET A 330 -31.15 9.34 -1.87
CA MET A 330 -30.82 7.99 -1.40
C MET A 330 -31.62 6.92 -2.15
N LEU A 331 -32.92 7.13 -2.33
CA LEU A 331 -33.77 6.23 -3.13
C LEU A 331 -33.30 6.12 -4.58
N THR A 332 -32.99 7.24 -5.23
CA THR A 332 -32.52 7.26 -6.62
C THR A 332 -31.16 6.57 -6.79
N LEU A 333 -30.32 6.62 -5.76
CA LEU A 333 -28.98 6.01 -5.74
C LEU A 333 -28.99 4.57 -5.22
N GLY A 334 -30.16 4.03 -4.83
CA GLY A 334 -30.30 2.67 -4.31
C GLY A 334 -29.73 2.47 -2.91
N ILE A 335 -29.63 3.53 -2.11
CA ILE A 335 -29.08 3.49 -0.75
C ILE A 335 -30.18 3.09 0.22
N VAL A 336 -29.97 2.00 0.96
CA VAL A 336 -30.92 1.49 1.96
C VAL A 336 -30.27 1.41 3.33
N LEU A 337 -30.77 2.21 4.28
CA LEU A 337 -30.34 2.21 5.69
C LEU A 337 -31.05 1.10 6.47
N LYS A 338 -30.31 0.35 7.30
CA LYS A 338 -30.83 -0.80 8.07
C LYS A 338 -30.83 -0.53 9.58
N GLY A 339 -31.87 -1.00 10.28
CA GLY A 339 -31.94 -0.97 11.75
C GLY A 339 -31.64 0.41 12.34
N ASP A 340 -30.69 0.44 13.27
CA ASP A 340 -30.26 1.64 14.01
C ASP A 340 -29.62 2.72 13.12
N GLU A 341 -29.22 2.39 11.89
CA GLU A 341 -28.64 3.36 10.94
C GLU A 341 -29.62 4.48 10.57
N LYS A 342 -30.93 4.20 10.66
CA LYS A 342 -32.00 5.18 10.42
C LYS A 342 -32.06 6.29 11.47
N ALA A 343 -31.47 6.06 12.64
CA ALA A 343 -31.40 7.05 13.72
C ALA A 343 -30.16 7.96 13.63
N LEU A 344 -29.24 7.69 12.71
CA LEU A 344 -28.04 8.51 12.53
C LEU A 344 -28.42 9.88 11.94
N LEU A 345 -27.74 10.94 12.39
CA LEU A 345 -27.89 12.30 11.88
C LEU A 345 -26.52 12.92 11.59
N GLY A 346 -26.48 13.98 10.78
CA GLY A 346 -25.28 14.76 10.50
C GLY A 346 -24.09 13.94 9.99
N LYS A 347 -22.90 14.14 10.60
CA LYS A 347 -21.64 13.48 10.19
C LYS A 347 -21.72 11.93 10.18
N PRO A 348 -22.25 11.26 11.22
CA PRO A 348 -22.47 9.82 11.20
C PRO A 348 -23.35 9.32 10.05
N LEU A 349 -24.47 10.00 9.77
CA LEU A 349 -25.37 9.64 8.66
C LEU A 349 -24.68 9.80 7.31
N MET A 350 -23.97 10.91 7.12
CA MET A 350 -23.18 11.17 5.90
C MET A 350 -22.14 10.07 5.70
N LYS A 351 -21.36 9.73 6.73
CA LYS A 351 -20.35 8.66 6.66
C LYS A 351 -21.00 7.35 6.22
N ARG A 352 -22.10 6.93 6.88
CA ARG A 352 -22.74 5.64 6.59
C ARG A 352 -23.34 5.60 5.18
N THR A 353 -24.01 6.67 4.78
CA THR A 353 -24.60 6.81 3.43
C THR A 353 -23.54 6.65 2.34
N MET A 354 -22.40 7.32 2.50
CA MET A 354 -21.30 7.25 1.53
C MET A 354 -20.64 5.86 1.50
N GLN A 355 -20.51 5.19 2.64
CA GLN A 355 -19.98 3.82 2.73
C GLN A 355 -20.88 2.78 2.04
N ILE A 356 -22.20 3.01 2.00
CA ILE A 356 -23.15 2.15 1.28
C ILE A 356 -23.09 2.46 -0.22
N TRP A 357 -23.07 3.75 -0.58
CA TRP A 357 -23.15 4.15 -1.98
C TRP A 357 -21.86 3.93 -2.77
N ILE A 358 -20.72 4.35 -2.22
CA ILE A 358 -19.40 4.31 -2.86
C ILE A 358 -18.36 3.84 -1.85
N ASN A 359 -18.48 2.58 -1.45
CA ASN A 359 -17.56 1.95 -0.49
C ASN A 359 -16.10 2.00 -0.99
N ALA A 360 -15.19 2.51 -0.16
CA ALA A 360 -13.77 2.62 -0.53
C ALA A 360 -13.16 1.26 -0.80
N ALA A 361 -13.39 0.27 0.07
CA ALA A 361 -12.76 -1.03 -0.04
C ALA A 361 -13.20 -1.76 -1.32
N ASP A 362 -14.49 -1.75 -1.65
CA ASP A 362 -14.99 -2.39 -2.88
C ASP A 362 -14.40 -1.74 -4.13
N THR A 363 -14.33 -0.42 -4.15
CA THR A 363 -13.74 0.33 -5.27
C THR A 363 -12.25 -0.01 -5.43
N LEU A 364 -11.51 -0.06 -4.34
CA LEU A 364 -10.07 -0.31 -4.37
C LEU A 364 -9.75 -1.77 -4.71
N LEU A 365 -10.47 -2.74 -4.15
CA LEU A 365 -10.32 -4.16 -4.47
C LEU A 365 -10.65 -4.42 -5.95
N ALA A 366 -11.71 -3.79 -6.48
CA ALA A 366 -12.01 -3.84 -7.91
C ALA A 366 -10.90 -3.22 -8.78
N MET A 367 -10.35 -2.07 -8.37
CA MET A 367 -9.23 -1.43 -9.07
C MET A 367 -7.97 -2.30 -9.05
N ILE A 368 -7.68 -2.97 -7.92
CA ILE A 368 -6.55 -3.88 -7.76
C ILE A 368 -6.67 -5.06 -8.74
N VAL A 369 -7.83 -5.72 -8.78
CA VAL A 369 -8.06 -6.87 -9.65
C VAL A 369 -7.93 -6.51 -11.13
N THR A 370 -8.49 -5.36 -11.52
CA THR A 370 -8.56 -4.94 -12.93
C THR A 370 -7.30 -4.27 -13.46
N GLN A 371 -6.57 -3.52 -12.64
CA GLN A 371 -5.45 -2.69 -13.10
C GLN A 371 -4.07 -3.23 -12.76
N LEU A 372 -3.95 -4.05 -11.71
CA LEU A 372 -2.67 -4.67 -11.35
C LEU A 372 -2.49 -6.00 -12.08
N PRO A 373 -1.25 -6.34 -12.49
CA PRO A 373 -0.98 -7.56 -13.23
C PRO A 373 -1.05 -8.78 -12.31
N SER A 374 -1.37 -9.94 -12.89
CA SER A 374 -1.12 -11.22 -12.22
C SER A 374 0.39 -11.48 -12.11
N PRO A 375 0.85 -12.29 -11.15
CA PRO A 375 2.25 -12.71 -11.07
C PRO A 375 2.75 -13.29 -12.39
N ARG A 376 1.91 -14.06 -13.10
CA ARG A 376 2.24 -14.65 -14.40
C ARG A 376 2.52 -13.62 -15.50
N VAL A 377 1.83 -12.48 -15.46
CA VAL A 377 2.09 -11.35 -16.37
C VAL A 377 3.31 -10.56 -15.91
N ALA A 378 3.39 -10.28 -14.60
CA ALA A 378 4.45 -9.46 -14.01
C ALA A 378 5.85 -10.07 -14.18
N GLN A 379 5.99 -11.39 -13.91
CA GLN A 379 7.32 -12.02 -13.94
C GLN A 379 7.97 -12.03 -15.33
N LYS A 380 7.18 -11.90 -16.40
CA LYS A 380 7.72 -11.84 -17.77
C LYS A 380 8.69 -10.68 -17.98
N TYR A 381 8.35 -9.52 -17.43
CA TYR A 381 9.19 -8.33 -17.54
C TYR A 381 10.02 -8.07 -16.28
N ARG A 382 9.72 -8.71 -15.13
CA ARG A 382 10.50 -8.51 -13.89
C ARG A 382 11.72 -9.42 -13.78
N VAL A 383 11.71 -10.60 -14.42
CA VAL A 383 12.80 -11.59 -14.30
C VAL A 383 14.19 -11.01 -14.55
N GLU A 384 14.33 -10.08 -15.51
CA GLU A 384 15.62 -9.46 -15.85
C GLU A 384 16.20 -8.59 -14.74
N ASN A 385 15.33 -7.99 -13.89
CA ASN A 385 15.77 -7.21 -12.73
C ASN A 385 15.95 -8.08 -11.49
N LEU A 386 15.26 -9.22 -11.44
CA LEU A 386 15.21 -10.07 -10.26
C LEU A 386 16.31 -11.12 -10.23
N TYR A 387 16.70 -11.72 -11.37
CA TYR A 387 17.60 -12.87 -11.38
C TYR A 387 18.99 -12.49 -11.90
N GLU A 388 20.05 -12.92 -11.21
CA GLU A 388 21.43 -12.56 -11.56
C GLU A 388 22.05 -13.48 -12.62
N GLY A 389 21.44 -14.65 -12.87
CA GLY A 389 21.95 -15.63 -13.82
C GLY A 389 21.58 -15.37 -15.28
N PRO A 390 22.01 -16.24 -16.20
CA PRO A 390 21.67 -16.16 -17.62
C PRO A 390 20.15 -16.25 -17.84
N MET A 391 19.61 -15.37 -18.71
CA MET A 391 18.16 -15.27 -18.96
C MET A 391 17.58 -16.42 -19.79
N ASP A 392 18.43 -17.30 -20.29
CA ASP A 392 18.12 -18.51 -21.03
C ASP A 392 18.20 -19.77 -20.15
N ASP A 393 18.63 -19.66 -18.88
CA ASP A 393 18.73 -20.80 -17.99
C ASP A 393 17.37 -21.30 -17.47
N GLU A 394 17.39 -22.48 -16.83
CA GLU A 394 16.17 -23.12 -16.33
C GLU A 394 15.47 -22.27 -15.26
N ALA A 395 16.22 -21.62 -14.37
CA ALA A 395 15.68 -20.81 -13.28
C ALA A 395 15.01 -19.53 -13.80
N ALA A 396 15.63 -18.82 -14.74
CA ALA A 396 15.10 -17.63 -15.38
C ALA A 396 13.82 -17.95 -16.14
N ASN A 397 13.80 -19.04 -16.93
CA ASN A 397 12.60 -19.48 -17.64
C ASN A 397 11.47 -19.90 -16.68
N ALA A 398 11.81 -20.53 -15.57
CA ALA A 398 10.85 -20.92 -14.55
C ALA A 398 10.24 -19.70 -13.82
N ILE A 399 11.06 -18.71 -13.45
CA ILE A 399 10.59 -17.43 -12.90
C ILE A 399 9.71 -16.71 -13.92
N ARG A 400 10.15 -16.59 -15.19
CA ARG A 400 9.43 -15.91 -16.26
C ARG A 400 8.06 -16.51 -16.54
N SER A 401 7.94 -17.84 -16.48
CA SER A 401 6.70 -18.56 -16.72
C SER A 401 5.77 -18.58 -15.50
N CYS A 402 6.32 -18.41 -14.29
CA CYS A 402 5.61 -18.46 -13.01
C CYS A 402 4.71 -19.71 -12.91
N THR A 403 5.34 -20.88 -12.93
CA THR A 403 4.67 -22.19 -12.91
C THR A 403 4.95 -22.95 -11.62
N ALA A 404 3.95 -23.64 -11.09
CA ALA A 404 4.04 -24.39 -9.83
C ALA A 404 4.82 -25.71 -9.98
N ASP A 405 4.83 -26.28 -11.19
CA ASP A 405 5.55 -27.53 -11.53
C ASP A 405 7.04 -27.30 -11.81
N GLY A 406 7.46 -26.03 -11.92
CA GLY A 406 8.85 -25.66 -12.15
C GLY A 406 9.74 -25.87 -10.92
N PRO A 407 11.06 -25.69 -11.08
CA PRO A 407 11.97 -25.65 -9.96
C PRO A 407 11.57 -24.55 -8.95
N LEU A 408 11.79 -24.83 -7.67
CA LEU A 408 11.57 -23.83 -6.63
C LEU A 408 12.57 -22.68 -6.83
N MET A 409 12.04 -21.47 -6.96
CA MET A 409 12.79 -20.22 -6.82
C MET A 409 12.00 -19.31 -5.90
N MET A 410 12.51 -19.09 -4.69
CA MET A 410 11.89 -18.25 -3.67
C MET A 410 12.91 -17.23 -3.17
N TYR A 411 12.44 -16.01 -2.89
CA TYR A 411 13.26 -14.97 -2.28
C TYR A 411 12.75 -14.63 -0.90
N ILE A 412 13.64 -14.61 0.10
CA ILE A 412 13.37 -14.07 1.43
C ILE A 412 13.72 -12.58 1.42
N SER A 413 12.72 -11.73 1.62
CA SER A 413 12.91 -10.28 1.66
C SER A 413 13.16 -9.76 3.06
N LYS A 414 12.63 -10.41 4.10
CA LYS A 414 12.80 -9.97 5.48
C LYS A 414 12.60 -11.08 6.50
N MET A 415 13.11 -10.83 7.70
CA MET A 415 12.87 -11.64 8.88
C MET A 415 11.80 -10.97 9.74
N VAL A 416 10.73 -11.70 10.08
CA VAL A 416 9.67 -11.22 10.97
C VAL A 416 9.84 -11.89 12.34
N PRO A 417 9.94 -11.13 13.44
CA PRO A 417 10.10 -11.73 14.76
C PRO A 417 8.88 -12.58 15.13
N THR A 418 9.11 -13.77 15.69
CA THR A 418 8.04 -14.62 16.19
C THR A 418 7.67 -14.24 17.63
N PRO A 419 6.43 -14.52 18.09
CA PRO A 419 6.06 -14.35 19.50
C PRO A 419 6.96 -15.14 20.47
N ASP A 420 7.47 -16.28 20.01
CA ASP A 420 8.48 -17.09 20.70
C ASP A 420 9.83 -16.37 20.62
N LYS A 421 10.05 -15.45 21.58
CA LYS A 421 11.23 -14.58 21.69
C LYS A 421 12.53 -15.28 21.25
N GLY A 422 13.13 -14.80 20.16
CA GLY A 422 14.44 -15.26 19.68
C GLY A 422 14.43 -16.11 18.41
N ARG A 423 13.27 -16.41 17.81
CA ARG A 423 13.17 -16.97 16.45
C ARG A 423 12.54 -15.98 15.48
N PHE A 424 12.81 -16.19 14.20
CA PHE A 424 12.24 -15.38 13.12
C PHE A 424 11.52 -16.24 12.10
N TYR A 425 10.44 -15.71 11.55
CA TYR A 425 9.85 -16.15 10.31
C TYR A 425 10.63 -15.53 9.15
N ALA A 426 11.17 -16.37 8.25
CA ALA A 426 11.74 -15.89 6.99
C ALA A 426 10.58 -15.61 6.02
N PHE A 427 10.22 -14.35 5.85
CA PHE A 427 9.11 -13.91 5.02
C PHE A 427 9.59 -13.56 3.61
N GLY A 428 8.87 -14.07 2.61
CA GLY A 428 9.28 -13.95 1.24
C GLY A 428 8.20 -14.32 0.24
N ARG A 429 8.61 -14.49 -1.01
CA ARG A 429 7.73 -14.85 -2.12
C ARG A 429 8.31 -15.97 -2.96
N VAL A 430 7.45 -16.91 -3.34
CA VAL A 430 7.76 -17.96 -4.31
C VAL A 430 7.55 -17.39 -5.71
N PHE A 431 8.61 -17.33 -6.51
CA PHE A 431 8.60 -16.85 -7.89
C PHE A 431 8.35 -17.99 -8.90
N SER A 432 8.84 -19.18 -8.59
CA SER A 432 8.64 -20.40 -9.37
C SER A 432 8.58 -21.63 -8.46
N GLY A 433 7.89 -22.67 -8.91
CA GLY A 433 7.75 -23.93 -8.21
C GLY A 433 6.80 -23.84 -7.01
N THR A 434 6.92 -24.82 -6.12
CA THR A 434 6.13 -24.90 -4.90
C THR A 434 7.03 -25.14 -3.71
N VAL A 435 6.83 -24.38 -2.64
CA VAL A 435 7.52 -24.58 -1.37
C VAL A 435 6.64 -25.37 -0.41
N ALA A 436 7.18 -26.43 0.21
CA ALA A 436 6.41 -27.30 1.09
C ALA A 436 7.12 -27.58 2.42
N THR A 437 6.32 -27.83 3.46
CA THR A 437 6.83 -28.32 4.75
C THR A 437 7.58 -29.64 4.56
N GLY A 438 8.79 -29.74 5.13
CA GLY A 438 9.66 -30.91 5.02
C GLY A 438 10.49 -30.97 3.74
N GLN A 439 10.26 -30.09 2.76
CA GLN A 439 11.01 -30.06 1.51
C GLN A 439 12.47 -29.71 1.75
N LYS A 440 13.37 -30.47 1.12
CA LYS A 440 14.81 -30.20 1.13
C LYS A 440 15.14 -29.13 0.11
N VAL A 441 15.73 -28.03 0.56
CA VAL A 441 16.05 -26.87 -0.27
C VAL A 441 17.49 -26.41 -0.07
N ARG A 442 18.00 -25.70 -1.07
CA ARG A 442 19.26 -24.97 -1.03
C ARG A 442 18.94 -23.54 -0.60
N ILE A 443 19.54 -23.12 0.50
CA ILE A 443 19.43 -21.79 1.08
C ILE A 443 20.73 -21.06 0.71
N GLN A 444 20.63 -20.18 -0.27
CA GLN A 444 21.73 -19.36 -0.79
C GLN A 444 21.67 -17.99 -0.13
N GLY A 445 22.72 -17.63 0.61
CA GLY A 445 22.85 -16.28 1.14
C GLY A 445 23.26 -15.27 0.06
N PRO A 446 23.28 -13.97 0.39
CA PRO A 446 23.53 -12.90 -0.57
C PRO A 446 24.88 -12.97 -1.28
N PHE A 447 25.89 -13.60 -0.66
CA PHE A 447 27.25 -13.68 -1.19
C PHE A 447 27.54 -15.01 -1.92
N TYR A 448 26.54 -15.89 -2.00
CA TYR A 448 26.66 -17.15 -2.72
C TYR A 448 27.04 -16.93 -4.19
N LYS A 449 27.98 -17.74 -4.68
CA LYS A 449 28.35 -17.80 -6.10
C LYS A 449 28.02 -19.20 -6.66
N PRO A 450 27.42 -19.28 -7.86
CA PRO A 450 27.13 -20.55 -8.51
C PRO A 450 28.34 -21.48 -8.59
N GLY A 451 28.14 -22.76 -8.27
CA GLY A 451 29.21 -23.77 -8.22
C GLY A 451 30.04 -23.76 -6.93
N GLY A 452 29.90 -22.74 -6.08
CA GLY A 452 30.52 -22.65 -4.78
C GLY A 452 29.76 -23.40 -3.67
N ARG A 453 30.41 -23.52 -2.50
CA ARG A 453 29.77 -23.96 -1.24
C ARG A 453 29.74 -22.85 -0.18
N GLU A 454 30.39 -21.73 -0.46
CA GLU A 454 30.38 -20.56 0.40
C GLU A 454 28.99 -19.94 0.41
N ASP A 455 28.51 -19.56 1.60
CA ASP A 455 27.17 -18.99 1.82
C ASP A 455 26.02 -19.87 1.31
N LEU A 456 26.22 -21.19 1.30
CA LEU A 456 25.24 -22.20 0.89
C LEU A 456 24.92 -23.17 2.03
N ASN A 457 23.64 -23.34 2.32
CA ASN A 457 23.15 -24.34 3.27
C ASN A 457 22.10 -25.24 2.61
N ILE A 458 22.18 -26.55 2.80
CA ILE A 458 21.18 -27.51 2.29
C ILE A 458 20.42 -28.10 3.47
N LYS A 459 19.15 -27.73 3.62
CA LYS A 459 18.34 -28.04 4.80
C LYS A 459 16.87 -28.27 4.43
N ASN A 460 16.14 -28.88 5.36
CA ASN A 460 14.70 -29.08 5.20
C ASN A 460 13.95 -27.89 5.79
N ILE A 461 12.90 -27.46 5.10
CA ILE A 461 11.97 -26.45 5.62
C ILE A 461 11.17 -27.07 6.76
N GLN A 462 11.17 -26.44 7.94
CA GLN A 462 10.48 -27.02 9.10
C GLN A 462 8.96 -26.86 8.99
N ARG A 463 8.48 -25.66 8.65
CA ARG A 463 7.06 -25.35 8.46
C ARG A 463 6.87 -24.18 7.49
N THR A 464 5.81 -24.25 6.71
CA THR A 464 5.26 -23.17 5.87
C THR A 464 4.07 -22.53 6.56
N VAL A 465 4.04 -21.20 6.58
CA VAL A 465 3.07 -20.41 7.36
C VAL A 465 2.54 -19.26 6.52
N LEU A 466 1.22 -19.06 6.54
CA LEU A 466 0.54 -17.92 5.97
C LEU A 466 0.41 -16.81 7.02
N MET A 467 0.91 -15.62 6.69
CA MET A 467 0.81 -14.44 7.56
C MET A 467 -0.53 -13.72 7.32
N MET A 468 -1.33 -13.59 8.37
CA MET A 468 -2.63 -12.91 8.36
C MET A 468 -2.62 -11.71 9.32
N GLY A 469 -1.61 -10.85 9.15
CA GLY A 469 -1.33 -9.75 10.08
C GLY A 469 -0.78 -10.26 11.41
N ARG A 470 -1.59 -10.21 12.47
CA ARG A 470 -1.19 -10.65 13.83
C ARG A 470 -1.31 -12.17 14.04
N ALA A 471 -2.12 -12.84 13.22
CA ALA A 471 -2.31 -14.28 13.27
C ALA A 471 -1.48 -14.98 12.19
N THR A 472 -1.13 -16.22 12.46
CA THR A 472 -0.38 -17.08 11.54
C THR A 472 -1.09 -18.41 11.40
N GLU A 473 -1.31 -18.84 10.16
CA GLU A 473 -1.96 -20.12 9.86
C GLU A 473 -0.93 -21.06 9.23
N GLN A 474 -0.86 -22.30 9.72
CA GLN A 474 0.03 -23.30 9.13
C GLN A 474 -0.62 -23.86 7.85
N ILE A 475 0.17 -23.94 6.78
CA ILE A 475 -0.24 -24.47 5.49
C ILE A 475 0.77 -25.52 5.04
N ALA A 476 0.34 -26.55 4.30
CA ALA A 476 1.21 -27.64 3.89
C ALA A 476 2.27 -27.20 2.87
N ASP A 477 1.83 -26.39 1.90
CA ASP A 477 2.62 -25.95 0.78
C ASP A 477 2.07 -24.62 0.20
N VAL A 478 2.93 -23.89 -0.52
CA VAL A 478 2.60 -22.63 -1.17
C VAL A 478 3.22 -22.57 -2.57
N PRO A 479 2.40 -22.47 -3.63
CA PRO A 479 2.87 -22.38 -5.01
C PRO A 479 3.34 -20.97 -5.39
N CYS A 480 4.01 -20.87 -6.54
CA CYS A 480 4.52 -19.63 -7.12
C CYS A 480 3.45 -18.53 -7.24
N GLY A 481 3.89 -17.28 -7.13
CA GLY A 481 3.04 -16.08 -7.15
C GLY A 481 2.62 -15.59 -5.75
N ASN A 482 2.70 -16.46 -4.73
CA ASN A 482 2.25 -16.18 -3.38
C ASN A 482 3.38 -15.81 -2.42
N THR A 483 3.02 -15.06 -1.38
CA THR A 483 3.90 -14.77 -0.24
C THR A 483 3.75 -15.84 0.85
N VAL A 484 4.83 -16.13 1.56
CA VAL A 484 4.86 -17.16 2.61
C VAL A 484 5.95 -16.87 3.63
N ALA A 485 5.68 -17.26 4.87
CA ALA A 485 6.65 -17.27 5.96
C ALA A 485 7.17 -18.70 6.19
N LEU A 486 8.49 -18.85 6.33
CA LEU A 486 9.13 -20.12 6.62
C LEU A 486 9.71 -20.16 8.03
N VAL A 487 9.57 -21.30 8.70
CA VAL A 487 10.19 -21.58 10.00
C VAL A 487 11.45 -22.41 9.82
N GLY A 488 12.53 -22.03 10.53
CA GLY A 488 13.78 -22.77 10.59
C GLY A 488 14.82 -22.39 9.53
N VAL A 489 14.54 -21.38 8.71
CA VAL A 489 15.47 -20.81 7.71
C VAL A 489 16.33 -19.69 8.32
N ASP A 490 15.84 -19.05 9.38
CA ASP A 490 16.45 -17.91 10.09
C ASP A 490 17.84 -18.19 10.67
N GLN A 491 18.18 -19.45 10.88
CA GLN A 491 19.51 -19.87 11.35
C GLN A 491 20.58 -19.80 10.27
N TYR A 492 20.17 -19.87 8.99
CA TYR A 492 21.06 -19.99 7.84
C TYR A 492 21.15 -18.72 7.00
N LEU A 493 20.24 -17.78 7.20
CA LEU A 493 20.23 -16.48 6.55
C LEU A 493 20.35 -15.36 7.58
N LEU A 494 21.02 -14.28 7.18
CA LEU A 494 21.10 -13.05 7.97
C LEU A 494 19.89 -12.15 7.70
N LYS A 495 19.76 -11.63 6.48
CA LYS A 495 18.74 -10.63 6.11
C LYS A 495 17.84 -11.12 4.97
N SER A 496 18.45 -11.33 3.81
CA SER A 496 17.84 -11.80 2.57
C SER A 496 18.52 -13.08 2.09
N GLY A 497 17.91 -13.76 1.13
CA GLY A 497 18.49 -14.93 0.51
C GLY A 497 17.56 -15.60 -0.50
N THR A 498 18.15 -16.43 -1.34
CA THR A 498 17.45 -17.20 -2.36
C THR A 498 17.30 -18.65 -1.92
N LEU A 499 16.09 -19.19 -2.02
CA LEU A 499 15.79 -20.59 -1.75
C LEU A 499 15.46 -21.28 -3.07
N THR A 500 16.12 -22.40 -3.33
CA THR A 500 15.94 -23.14 -4.58
C THR A 500 16.10 -24.64 -4.44
N THR A 501 15.52 -25.39 -5.37
CA THR A 501 15.80 -26.81 -5.58
C THR A 501 16.85 -27.07 -6.66
N LEU A 502 17.24 -26.06 -7.44
CA LEU A 502 18.22 -26.19 -8.52
C LEU A 502 19.65 -26.06 -8.02
N GLU A 503 20.53 -26.93 -8.50
CA GLU A 503 21.94 -26.91 -8.12
C GLU A 503 22.71 -25.72 -8.71
N ASN A 504 22.42 -25.41 -9.98
CA ASN A 504 23.11 -24.38 -10.76
C ASN A 504 22.39 -23.02 -10.77
N ALA A 505 21.36 -22.84 -9.94
CA ALA A 505 20.65 -21.57 -9.84
C ALA A 505 21.55 -20.48 -9.25
N HIS A 506 21.42 -19.29 -9.82
CA HIS A 506 22.01 -18.06 -9.31
C HIS A 506 21.08 -17.44 -8.26
N ASN A 507 21.58 -16.42 -7.57
CA ASN A 507 20.75 -15.67 -6.64
C ASN A 507 19.71 -14.84 -7.38
N ILE A 508 18.56 -14.67 -6.72
CA ILE A 508 17.71 -13.52 -6.95
C ILE A 508 18.47 -12.32 -6.35
N ALA A 509 18.65 -11.28 -7.17
CA ALA A 509 19.44 -10.11 -6.87
C ALA A 509 19.07 -9.51 -5.52
N ASP A 510 20.04 -9.03 -4.76
CA ASP A 510 19.78 -8.42 -3.46
C ASP A 510 19.10 -7.05 -3.61
N MET A 511 18.55 -6.53 -2.51
CA MET A 511 17.90 -5.23 -2.49
C MET A 511 18.93 -4.11 -2.53
N LYS A 512 18.71 -3.12 -3.42
CA LYS A 512 19.52 -1.90 -3.44
C LYS A 512 18.83 -0.84 -2.60
N TYR A 513 19.39 -0.55 -1.43
CA TYR A 513 18.89 0.52 -0.58
C TYR A 513 19.26 1.88 -1.17
N SER A 514 18.28 2.79 -1.26
CA SER A 514 18.54 4.17 -1.70
C SER A 514 19.18 5.05 -0.64
N VAL A 515 19.23 4.55 0.60
CA VAL A 515 19.76 5.23 1.77
C VAL A 515 20.85 4.38 2.41
N SER A 516 21.84 5.06 2.99
CA SER A 516 22.92 4.43 3.75
C SER A 516 22.75 4.71 5.24
N PRO A 517 23.17 3.79 6.12
CA PRO A 517 23.17 4.03 7.56
C PRO A 517 24.28 5.04 7.89
N VAL A 518 23.88 6.28 8.19
CA VAL A 518 24.81 7.40 8.45
C VAL A 518 24.92 7.76 9.92
N VAL A 519 23.83 7.66 10.68
CA VAL A 519 23.80 8.01 12.11
C VAL A 519 24.35 6.83 12.91
N LYS A 520 25.39 7.08 13.70
CA LYS A 520 26.05 6.03 14.50
C LYS A 520 25.96 6.31 15.99
N VAL A 521 25.71 5.26 16.77
CA VAL A 521 25.75 5.31 18.24
C VAL A 521 26.54 4.12 18.77
N ALA A 522 27.38 4.36 19.77
CA ALA A 522 28.04 3.28 20.51
C ALA A 522 27.15 2.82 21.66
N VAL A 523 27.05 1.51 21.86
CA VAL A 523 26.30 0.86 22.93
C VAL A 523 27.22 0.02 23.81
N LYS A 524 27.07 0.16 25.12
CA LYS A 524 27.87 -0.57 26.11
C LYS A 524 26.99 -1.07 27.25
N PRO A 525 27.08 -2.35 27.65
CA PRO A 525 26.23 -2.87 28.73
C PRO A 525 26.61 -2.20 30.06
N LYS A 526 25.63 -1.92 30.92
CA LYS A 526 25.88 -1.33 32.24
C LYS A 526 26.60 -2.31 33.16
N ASP A 527 26.24 -3.59 33.08
CA ASP A 527 26.91 -4.70 33.76
C ASP A 527 27.70 -5.53 32.73
N GLY A 528 28.98 -5.77 32.97
CA GLY A 528 29.84 -6.58 32.11
C GLY A 528 29.33 -8.02 31.92
N LYS A 529 28.51 -8.55 32.84
CA LYS A 529 27.89 -9.88 32.71
C LYS A 529 26.87 -9.97 31.59
N ASP A 530 26.27 -8.85 31.20
CA ASP A 530 25.27 -8.80 30.14
C ASP A 530 25.87 -8.64 28.73
N LEU A 531 27.20 -8.54 28.61
CA LEU A 531 27.88 -8.44 27.31
C LEU A 531 27.49 -9.56 26.33
N PRO A 532 27.41 -10.85 26.72
CA PRO A 532 26.96 -11.90 25.80
C PRO A 532 25.52 -11.70 25.30
N LYS A 533 24.63 -11.17 26.15
CA LYS A 533 23.24 -10.85 25.77
C LYS A 533 23.19 -9.69 24.79
N LEU A 534 24.00 -8.65 25.01
CA LEU A 534 24.10 -7.51 24.11
C LEU A 534 24.57 -7.96 22.72
N VAL A 535 25.63 -8.76 22.65
CA VAL A 535 26.19 -9.26 21.38
C VAL A 535 25.17 -10.14 20.64
N ASP A 536 24.44 -11.01 21.35
CA ASP A 536 23.37 -11.81 20.75
C ASP A 536 22.18 -10.95 20.28
N GLY A 537 21.80 -9.94 21.07
CA GLY A 537 20.76 -8.98 20.73
C GLY A 537 21.10 -8.14 19.50
N LEU A 538 22.35 -7.69 19.36
CA LEU A 538 22.83 -6.96 18.18
C LEU A 538 22.76 -7.82 16.92
N LYS A 539 23.08 -9.12 17.01
CA LYS A 539 22.90 -10.05 15.89
C LYS A 539 21.44 -10.17 15.48
N LYS A 540 20.53 -10.28 16.44
CA LYS A 540 19.07 -10.36 16.19
C LYS A 540 18.51 -9.07 15.59
N LEU A 541 18.94 -7.91 16.10
CA LEU A 541 18.58 -6.60 15.56
C LEU A 541 18.99 -6.47 14.09
N SER A 542 20.23 -6.83 13.77
CA SER A 542 20.75 -6.83 12.39
C SER A 542 19.98 -7.78 11.45
N LYS A 543 19.35 -8.85 11.97
CA LYS A 543 18.48 -9.72 11.16
C LYS A 543 17.10 -9.11 10.91
N SER A 544 16.55 -8.44 11.92
CA SER A 544 15.19 -7.89 11.88
C SER A 544 15.09 -6.60 11.05
N ASP A 545 16.13 -5.78 11.06
CA ASP A 545 16.17 -4.56 10.25
C ASP A 545 17.13 -4.70 9.05
N PRO A 546 16.64 -4.55 7.81
CA PRO A 546 17.48 -4.71 6.64
C PRO A 546 18.62 -3.69 6.54
N LEU A 547 18.45 -2.48 7.08
CA LEU A 547 19.40 -1.36 6.90
C LEU A 547 20.35 -1.18 8.08
N VAL A 548 19.98 -1.65 9.27
CA VAL A 548 20.85 -1.55 10.45
C VAL A 548 22.15 -2.31 10.23
N VAL A 549 23.25 -1.66 10.61
CA VAL A 549 24.57 -2.27 10.64
C VAL A 549 25.06 -2.25 12.08
N CYS A 550 25.30 -3.43 12.63
CA CYS A 550 25.91 -3.60 13.94
C CYS A 550 27.35 -4.06 13.76
N THR A 551 28.30 -3.26 14.22
CA THR A 551 29.75 -3.56 14.14
C THR A 551 30.37 -3.55 15.52
N THR A 552 31.41 -4.35 15.70
CA THR A 552 32.29 -4.26 16.87
C THR A 552 33.61 -3.69 16.38
N GLU A 553 34.01 -2.54 16.92
CA GLU A 553 35.28 -1.90 16.58
C GLU A 553 36.45 -2.57 17.30
N GLU A 554 37.68 -2.30 16.83
CA GLU A 554 38.91 -2.82 17.44
C GLU A 554 39.10 -2.34 18.89
N SER A 555 38.50 -1.19 19.23
CA SER A 555 38.42 -0.64 20.59
C SER A 555 37.59 -1.51 21.55
N GLY A 556 36.82 -2.47 21.02
CA GLY A 556 35.83 -3.26 21.76
C GLY A 556 34.48 -2.57 21.91
N GLU A 557 34.28 -1.40 21.29
CA GLU A 557 32.99 -0.71 21.28
C GLU A 557 32.03 -1.35 20.28
N HIS A 558 30.76 -1.49 20.67
CA HIS A 558 29.72 -1.98 19.78
C HIS A 558 28.96 -0.79 19.22
N VAL A 559 28.92 -0.67 17.90
CA VAL A 559 28.31 0.45 17.20
C VAL A 559 27.06 -0.01 16.46
N ILE A 560 25.99 0.77 16.57
CA ILE A 560 24.77 0.62 15.78
C ILE A 560 24.72 1.81 14.82
N ALA A 561 24.64 1.51 13.52
CA ALA A 561 24.46 2.49 12.47
C ALA A 561 23.06 2.35 11.84
N GLY A 562 22.34 3.46 11.74
CA GLY A 562 20.99 3.54 11.16
C GLY A 562 20.84 4.72 10.19
N CYS A 563 19.68 4.80 9.53
CA CYS A 563 19.40 5.82 8.51
C CYS A 563 19.31 7.25 9.07
N GLY A 564 18.76 7.38 10.28
CA GLY A 564 18.37 8.63 10.89
C GLY A 564 18.17 8.46 12.39
N GLU A 565 17.98 9.57 13.11
CA GLU A 565 17.84 9.57 14.57
C GLU A 565 16.65 8.74 15.03
N LEU A 566 15.49 8.88 14.37
CA LEU A 566 14.28 8.13 14.70
C LEU A 566 14.50 6.62 14.46
N HIS A 567 15.16 6.26 13.37
CA HIS A 567 15.52 4.86 13.11
C HIS A 567 16.38 4.29 14.25
N VAL A 568 17.46 4.99 14.62
CA VAL A 568 18.38 4.53 15.67
C VAL A 568 17.68 4.45 17.03
N GLU A 569 16.82 5.42 17.36
CA GLU A 569 16.03 5.40 18.58
C GLU A 569 15.18 4.12 18.71
N ILE A 570 14.49 3.74 17.63
CA ILE A 570 13.68 2.51 17.60
C ILE A 570 14.55 1.27 17.67
N CYS A 571 15.69 1.25 16.99
CA CYS A 571 16.65 0.14 17.07
C CYS A 571 17.17 -0.07 18.49
N LEU A 572 17.47 1.02 19.20
CA LEU A 572 17.89 0.98 20.60
C LEU A 572 16.77 0.47 21.50
N LYS A 573 15.53 0.90 21.26
CA LYS A 573 14.36 0.37 21.99
C LYS A 573 14.18 -1.12 21.77
N ASP A 574 14.24 -1.59 20.53
CA ASP A 574 14.12 -3.01 20.18
C ASP A 574 15.24 -3.85 20.79
N LEU A 575 16.46 -3.33 20.76
CA LEU A 575 17.60 -3.98 21.39
C LEU A 575 17.37 -4.14 22.90
N ARG A 576 16.84 -3.11 23.56
CA ARG A 576 16.56 -3.12 25.00
C ARG A 576 15.39 -4.03 25.37
N ASP A 577 14.27 -3.94 24.65
CA ASP A 577 13.01 -4.54 25.08
C ASP A 577 12.81 -5.96 24.50
N GLU A 578 13.21 -6.18 23.25
CA GLU A 578 12.92 -7.41 22.51
C GLU A 578 14.11 -8.36 22.41
N TYR A 579 15.30 -7.84 22.09
CA TYR A 579 16.43 -8.70 21.68
C TYR A 579 17.46 -8.98 22.78
N ALA A 580 18.16 -7.96 23.28
CA ALA A 580 19.21 -8.13 24.29
C ALA A 580 18.63 -8.25 25.70
N GLN A 581 17.52 -7.56 25.99
CA GLN A 581 16.85 -7.58 27.30
C GLN A 581 17.81 -7.27 28.44
N CYS A 582 18.66 -6.27 28.22
CA CYS A 582 19.64 -5.79 29.20
C CYS A 582 19.73 -4.27 29.18
N GLU A 583 20.22 -3.72 30.28
CA GLU A 583 20.47 -2.29 30.40
C GLU A 583 21.84 -1.93 29.80
N PHE A 584 21.86 -0.91 28.94
CA PHE A 584 23.08 -0.41 28.30
C PHE A 584 23.08 1.12 28.24
N THR A 585 24.28 1.70 28.24
CA THR A 585 24.53 3.12 27.96
C THR A 585 24.70 3.32 26.46
N VAL A 586 24.27 4.49 25.98
CA VAL A 586 24.34 4.89 24.57
C VAL A 586 25.17 6.17 24.52
N SER A 587 26.10 6.27 23.56
CA SER A 587 26.82 7.52 23.28
C SER A 587 25.90 8.54 22.61
N ASP A 588 26.38 9.79 22.51
CA ASP A 588 25.74 10.76 21.62
C ASP A 588 25.82 10.26 20.16
N PRO A 589 24.81 10.56 19.33
CA PRO A 589 24.84 10.26 17.90
C PRO A 589 25.97 11.02 17.19
N VAL A 590 26.69 10.32 16.31
CA VAL A 590 27.74 10.87 15.45
C VAL A 590 27.33 10.82 13.99
#